data_AF-A0A7X2SXY0-F1
#
_entry.id   AF-A0A7X2SXY0-F1
#
_cell.length_a   1.000
_cell.length_b   1.000
_cell.length_c   1.000
_cell.angle_alpha   90.00
_cell.angle_beta   90.00
_cell.angle_gamma   90.00
#
_symmetry.space_group_name_H-M   'P 1'
#
loop_
_entity.id
_entity.type
_entity.pdbx_description
1 polymer ?
#
loop_
_entity_poly.entity_id
_entity_poly.type
_entity_poly.pdbx_seq_one_letter_code
_entity_poly.pdbx_strand_id
1 'polypeptide(L)'
;MKKLLCATVLAVLPMTTLAASVFTLQSQDFSDNALLDKKFAGANKSNPSCTGENISPELNWSAIPAGTRSLALLMTDPVGAKGLGVTHMVAYNIPASRSSFAQGALTKGKDYTGGKNTPGTLHYYGPCPPAGSG
;
A
#
# COMPACT_ATOMS: atom_id res chain seq x y z
N MET A 1 32.23 -62.54 23.25
CA MET A 1 32.09 -61.33 22.40
C MET A 1 30.60 -61.05 22.21
N LYS A 2 30.02 -60.13 23.00
CA LYS A 2 28.58 -59.77 22.94
C LYS A 2 28.42 -58.55 22.02
N LYS A 3 27.78 -58.73 20.87
CA LYS A 3 27.46 -57.63 19.94
C LYS A 3 26.22 -56.90 20.44
N LEU A 4 26.38 -55.68 20.95
CA LEU A 4 25.27 -54.76 21.20
C LEU A 4 24.80 -54.23 19.83
N LEU A 5 23.59 -54.60 19.40
CA LEU A 5 22.90 -53.91 18.31
C LEU A 5 22.32 -52.60 18.86
N CYS A 6 22.86 -51.48 18.42
CA CYS A 6 22.33 -50.15 18.71
C CYS A 6 21.22 -49.87 17.68
N ALA A 7 19.95 -50.04 18.08
CA ALA A 7 18.81 -49.73 17.23
C ALA A 7 18.54 -48.21 17.29
N THR A 8 18.94 -47.48 16.26
CA THR A 8 18.57 -46.07 16.09
C THR A 8 17.12 -45.98 15.62
N VAL A 9 16.22 -45.63 16.54
CA VAL A 9 14.83 -45.29 16.22
C VAL A 9 14.82 -43.89 15.59
N LEU A 10 14.61 -43.83 14.28
CA LEU A 10 14.42 -42.58 13.56
C LEU A 10 12.97 -42.10 13.78
N ALA A 11 12.76 -41.23 14.77
CA ALA A 11 11.44 -40.65 15.03
C ALA A 11 11.08 -39.68 13.89
N VAL A 12 10.10 -40.04 13.06
CA VAL A 12 9.56 -39.17 12.02
C VAL A 12 8.64 -38.15 12.70
N LEU A 13 9.14 -36.94 12.93
CA LEU A 13 8.32 -35.82 13.39
C LEU A 13 7.38 -35.36 12.25
N PRO A 14 6.06 -35.27 12.47
CA PRO A 14 5.15 -34.73 11.47
C PRO A 14 5.47 -33.26 11.23
N MET A 15 5.90 -32.93 10.01
CA MET A 15 6.10 -31.56 9.56
C MET A 15 4.72 -30.93 9.33
N THR A 16 4.23 -30.16 10.31
CA THR A 16 3.03 -29.34 10.13
C THR A 16 3.36 -28.17 9.21
N THR A 17 2.80 -28.17 8.00
CA THR A 17 2.89 -27.04 7.08
C THR A 17 1.93 -25.94 7.54
N LEU A 18 2.46 -24.83 8.06
CA LEU A 18 1.68 -23.62 8.34
C LEU A 18 1.53 -22.83 7.04
N ALA A 19 0.30 -22.40 6.72
CA ALA A 19 0.08 -21.44 5.65
C ALA A 19 0.77 -20.11 6.02
N ALA A 20 1.44 -19.48 5.05
CA ALA A 20 2.00 -18.15 5.25
C ALA A 20 0.88 -17.15 5.58
N SER A 21 1.15 -16.23 6.50
CA SER A 21 0.23 -15.13 6.81
C SER A 21 -0.10 -14.33 5.54
N VAL A 22 -1.36 -13.93 5.40
CA VAL A 22 -1.81 -13.13 4.27
C VAL A 22 -1.23 -11.73 4.38
N PHE A 23 -0.57 -11.25 3.33
CA PHE A 23 -0.13 -9.85 3.25
C PHE A 23 -1.34 -8.92 3.21
N THR A 24 -1.46 -8.01 4.18
CA THR A 24 -2.63 -7.13 4.32
C THR A 24 -2.25 -5.66 4.20
N LEU A 25 -3.14 -4.83 3.67
CA LEU A 25 -3.07 -3.36 3.69
C LEU A 25 -4.32 -2.82 4.37
N GLN A 26 -4.16 -1.86 5.28
CA GLN A 26 -5.24 -1.22 6.04
C GLN A 26 -4.95 0.27 6.22
N SER A 27 -5.96 1.01 6.67
CA SER A 27 -5.87 2.42 7.04
C SER A 27 -6.73 2.68 8.27
N GLN A 28 -6.23 3.52 9.17
CA GLN A 28 -7.04 4.09 10.25
C GLN A 28 -7.94 5.24 9.79
N ASP A 29 -7.67 5.78 8.60
CA ASP A 29 -8.36 6.95 8.08
C ASP A 29 -9.65 6.61 7.33
N PHE A 30 -9.78 5.38 6.83
CA PHE A 30 -10.97 4.92 6.13
C PHE A 30 -11.03 3.38 6.12
N SER A 31 -12.25 2.85 6.05
CA SER A 31 -12.47 1.43 5.76
C SER A 31 -12.52 1.19 4.26
N ASP A 32 -12.24 -0.05 3.82
CA ASP A 32 -12.38 -0.42 2.42
C ASP A 32 -13.81 -0.14 1.91
N ASN A 33 -13.91 0.39 0.68
CA ASN A 33 -15.13 0.89 0.04
C ASN A 33 -15.87 2.04 0.74
N ALA A 34 -15.33 2.61 1.82
CA ALA A 34 -15.89 3.80 2.43
C ALA A 34 -15.60 5.06 1.58
N LEU A 35 -16.42 6.10 1.77
CA LEU A 35 -16.15 7.41 1.21
C LEU A 35 -14.86 7.98 1.85
N LEU A 36 -13.94 8.45 1.02
CA LEU A 36 -12.75 9.16 1.49
C LEU A 36 -13.14 10.54 2.06
N ASP A 37 -12.59 10.85 3.23
CA ASP A 37 -12.76 12.17 3.84
C ASP A 37 -12.17 13.27 2.93
N LYS A 38 -12.78 14.46 2.98
CA LYS A 38 -12.46 15.60 2.12
C LYS A 38 -11.00 16.04 2.24
N LYS A 39 -10.37 15.85 3.41
CA LYS A 39 -8.96 16.19 3.62
C LYS A 39 -8.02 15.39 2.70
N PHE A 40 -8.45 14.20 2.26
CA PHE A 40 -7.70 13.36 1.33
C PHE A 40 -7.93 13.72 -0.14
N ALA A 41 -8.96 14.51 -0.45
CA ALA A 41 -9.19 14.97 -1.82
C ALA A 41 -8.10 15.97 -2.27
N GLY A 42 -7.90 16.06 -3.58
CA GLY A 42 -6.93 16.96 -4.19
C GLY A 42 -7.30 18.44 -3.98
N ALA A 43 -6.27 19.28 -3.90
CA ALA A 43 -6.39 20.74 -3.77
C ALA A 43 -5.70 21.40 -4.96
N ASN A 44 -6.45 22.13 -5.79
CA ASN A 44 -5.91 22.80 -6.97
C ASN A 44 -6.36 24.27 -7.02
N LYS A 45 -5.41 25.20 -6.92
CA LYS A 45 -5.72 26.64 -7.03
C LYS A 45 -6.28 27.04 -8.40
N SER A 46 -5.93 26.30 -9.44
CA SER A 46 -6.40 26.53 -10.82
C SER A 46 -7.71 25.81 -11.14
N ASN A 47 -8.20 24.95 -10.24
CA ASN A 47 -9.50 24.29 -10.36
C ASN A 47 -10.25 24.40 -9.03
N PRO A 48 -11.12 25.42 -8.85
CA PRO A 48 -11.81 25.68 -7.58
C PRO A 48 -12.76 24.55 -7.16
N SER A 49 -13.10 23.62 -8.05
CA SER A 49 -13.86 22.42 -7.71
C SER A 49 -13.04 21.40 -6.89
N CYS A 50 -11.71 21.47 -6.96
CA CYS A 50 -10.81 20.67 -6.12
C CYS A 50 -10.69 21.30 -4.72
N THR A 51 -11.65 21.01 -3.86
CA THR A 51 -11.80 21.65 -2.55
C THR A 51 -11.16 20.89 -1.38
N GLY A 52 -10.38 19.83 -1.65
CA GLY A 52 -9.73 19.04 -0.62
C GLY A 52 -8.52 19.73 0.01
N GLU A 53 -7.79 18.98 0.84
CA GLU A 53 -6.56 19.45 1.51
C GLU A 53 -5.28 18.77 0.99
N ASN A 54 -5.44 17.80 0.08
CA ASN A 54 -4.37 17.02 -0.53
C ASN A 54 -3.45 16.30 0.49
N ILE A 55 -4.01 15.90 1.62
CA ILE A 55 -3.31 15.11 2.64
C ILE A 55 -3.40 13.64 2.22
N SER A 56 -2.31 12.88 2.22
CA SER A 56 -2.39 11.44 1.97
C SER A 56 -2.97 10.73 3.19
N PRO A 57 -3.80 9.69 3.05
CA PRO A 57 -4.22 8.91 4.19
C PRO A 57 -3.04 8.14 4.82
N GLU A 58 -3.20 7.76 6.09
CA GLU A 58 -2.40 6.73 6.74
C GLU A 58 -2.59 5.40 6.02
N LEU A 59 -1.50 4.64 5.86
CA LEU A 59 -1.54 3.31 5.29
C LEU A 59 -0.57 2.42 6.07
N ASN A 60 -1.04 1.27 6.53
CA ASN A 60 -0.21 0.26 7.18
C ASN A 60 -0.43 -1.11 6.55
N TRP A 61 0.62 -1.90 6.53
CA TRP A 61 0.57 -3.27 6.03
C TRP A 61 1.31 -4.22 6.97
N SER A 62 0.87 -5.48 6.94
CA SER A 62 1.38 -6.53 7.81
C SER A 62 1.63 -7.80 7.02
N ALA A 63 2.38 -8.73 7.62
CA ALA A 63 2.73 -10.01 7.00
C ALA A 63 3.44 -9.87 5.63
N ILE A 64 4.44 -8.98 5.55
CA ILE A 64 5.32 -8.86 4.37
C ILE A 64 5.96 -10.23 4.08
N PRO A 65 5.84 -10.77 2.85
CA PRO A 65 6.40 -12.08 2.52
C PRO A 65 7.92 -12.16 2.74
N ALA A 66 8.39 -13.30 3.26
CA ALA A 66 9.81 -13.56 3.45
C ALA A 66 10.58 -13.42 2.13
N GLY A 67 11.73 -12.74 2.16
CA GLY A 67 12.54 -12.47 0.97
C GLY A 67 12.15 -11.20 0.20
N THR A 68 11.08 -10.48 0.60
CA THR A 68 10.75 -9.17 0.04
C THR A 68 11.96 -8.22 0.16
N ARG A 69 12.35 -7.62 -0.97
CA ARG A 69 13.49 -6.69 -1.04
C ARG A 69 13.05 -5.23 -0.97
N SER A 70 11.91 -4.93 -1.58
CA SER A 70 11.29 -3.62 -1.58
C SER A 70 9.80 -3.76 -1.86
N LEU A 71 9.06 -2.68 -1.59
CA LEU A 71 7.64 -2.57 -1.88
C LEU A 71 7.39 -1.47 -2.91
N ALA A 72 6.24 -1.56 -3.57
CA ALA A 72 5.67 -0.52 -4.39
C ALA A 72 4.21 -0.29 -3.98
N LEU A 73 3.75 0.94 -4.13
CA LEU A 73 2.40 1.38 -3.82
C LEU A 73 1.88 2.25 -4.96
N LEU A 74 0.77 1.81 -5.56
CA LEU A 74 0.05 2.55 -6.58
C LEU A 74 -1.34 2.87 -6.04
N MET A 75 -1.80 4.10 -6.27
CA MET A 75 -3.19 4.48 -6.03
C MET A 75 -3.79 4.91 -7.35
N THR A 76 -4.80 4.18 -7.80
CA THR A 76 -5.40 4.36 -9.13
C THR A 76 -6.91 4.43 -9.02
N ASP A 77 -7.49 5.39 -9.72
CA ASP A 77 -8.91 5.50 -10.00
C ASP A 77 -9.15 4.96 -11.43
N PRO A 78 -9.73 3.76 -11.60
CA PRO A 78 -9.96 3.16 -12.91
C PRO A 78 -11.09 3.83 -13.71
N VAL A 79 -12.01 4.55 -13.05
CA VAL A 79 -13.14 5.23 -13.71
C VAL A 79 -12.86 6.71 -14.00
N GLY A 80 -11.79 7.23 -13.41
CA GLY A 80 -11.28 8.58 -13.65
C GLY A 80 -10.99 8.87 -15.12
N ALA A 81 -10.92 10.16 -15.46
CA ALA A 81 -10.68 10.63 -16.82
C ALA A 81 -11.60 9.98 -17.88
N LYS A 82 -12.90 9.83 -17.55
CA LYS A 82 -13.92 9.20 -18.41
C LYS A 82 -13.57 7.73 -18.74
N GLY A 83 -13.07 6.98 -17.76
CA GLY A 83 -12.69 5.57 -17.91
C GLY A 83 -11.30 5.32 -18.50
N LEU A 84 -10.49 6.36 -18.74
CA LEU A 84 -9.09 6.21 -19.14
C LEU A 84 -8.15 5.93 -17.94
N GLY A 85 -8.65 6.17 -16.74
CA GLY A 85 -7.92 5.98 -15.49
C GLY A 85 -7.13 7.21 -15.06
N VAL A 86 -7.00 7.36 -13.74
CA VAL A 86 -6.17 8.38 -13.09
C VAL A 86 -5.28 7.68 -12.07
N THR A 87 -3.97 7.85 -12.19
CA THR A 87 -3.03 7.42 -11.17
C THR A 87 -2.80 8.60 -10.22
N HIS A 88 -3.22 8.46 -8.98
CA HIS A 88 -3.05 9.44 -7.91
C HIS A 88 -1.68 9.39 -7.28
N MET A 89 -1.00 8.24 -7.34
CA MET A 89 0.32 8.07 -6.75
C MET A 89 1.05 6.86 -7.33
N VAL A 90 2.36 7.01 -7.50
CA VAL A 90 3.30 5.91 -7.75
C VAL A 90 4.46 6.06 -6.78
N ALA A 91 4.65 5.09 -5.90
CA ALA A 91 5.76 5.01 -4.96
C ALA A 91 6.44 3.65 -5.09
N TYR A 92 7.76 3.63 -5.27
CA TYR A 92 8.54 2.40 -5.37
C TYR A 92 9.88 2.54 -4.63
N ASN A 93 10.67 1.47 -4.55
CA ASN A 93 11.87 1.40 -3.70
C ASN A 93 11.57 1.67 -2.22
N ILE A 94 10.36 1.34 -1.75
CA ILE A 94 10.02 1.40 -0.32
C ILE A 94 10.80 0.26 0.36
N PRO A 95 11.57 0.53 1.45
CA PRO A 95 12.30 -0.52 2.15
C PRO A 95 11.38 -1.61 2.66
N ALA A 96 11.78 -2.89 2.54
CA ALA A 96 11.01 -4.02 3.04
C ALA A 96 10.80 -4.02 4.57
N SER A 97 11.61 -3.24 5.31
CA SER A 97 11.44 -3.02 6.75
C SER A 97 10.33 -2.03 7.10
N ARG A 98 9.83 -1.26 6.12
CA ARG A 98 8.75 -0.30 6.33
C ARG A 98 7.42 -1.05 6.33
N SER A 99 6.61 -0.80 7.35
CA SER A 99 5.27 -1.37 7.50
C SER A 99 4.15 -0.33 7.43
N SER A 100 4.46 0.96 7.32
CA SER A 100 3.44 2.01 7.24
C SER A 100 3.94 3.34 6.67
N PHE A 101 2.98 4.19 6.32
CA PHE A 101 3.09 5.62 6.13
C PHE A 101 2.06 6.31 7.01
N ALA A 102 2.50 7.24 7.85
CA ALA A 102 1.60 8.09 8.61
C ALA A 102 0.79 9.01 7.66
N GLN A 103 -0.36 9.50 8.13
CA GLN A 103 -1.14 10.50 7.42
C GLN A 103 -0.27 11.68 6.96
N GLY A 104 -0.44 12.10 5.71
CA GLY A 104 0.32 13.16 5.03
C GLY A 104 1.76 12.79 4.65
N ALA A 105 2.29 11.61 5.01
CA ALA A 105 3.67 11.24 4.69
C ALA A 105 3.89 11.08 3.18
N LEU A 106 2.91 10.55 2.45
CA LEU A 106 3.01 10.36 0.99
C LEU A 106 2.81 11.66 0.22
N THR A 107 2.11 12.66 0.78
CA THR A 107 2.09 14.02 0.21
C THR A 107 3.47 14.68 0.31
N LYS A 108 4.22 14.40 1.39
CA LYS A 108 5.58 14.96 1.58
C LYS A 108 6.63 14.38 0.65
N GLY A 109 6.37 13.23 0.01
CA GLY A 109 7.27 12.65 -0.97
C GLY A 109 8.59 12.11 -0.41
N LYS A 110 8.60 11.55 0.81
CA LYS A 110 9.82 11.08 1.48
C LYS A 110 9.79 9.56 1.72
N ASP A 111 10.98 8.98 1.81
CA ASP A 111 11.23 7.56 2.12
C ASP A 111 10.74 6.54 1.09
N TYR A 112 10.60 6.99 -0.16
CA TYR A 112 10.37 6.16 -1.33
C TYR A 112 10.88 6.91 -2.57
N THR A 113 11.00 6.21 -3.70
CA THR A 113 11.20 6.85 -5.01
C THR A 113 9.84 7.11 -5.65
N GLY A 114 9.57 8.38 -5.96
CA GLY A 114 8.33 8.81 -6.59
C GLY A 114 8.32 8.59 -8.11
N GLY A 115 7.29 7.95 -8.61
CA GLY A 115 6.99 7.88 -10.05
C GLY A 115 6.02 8.99 -10.47
N LYS A 116 6.09 9.41 -11.74
CA LYS A 116 5.19 10.43 -12.28
C LYS A 116 3.75 9.91 -12.32
N ASN A 117 2.86 10.59 -11.60
CA ASN A 117 1.43 10.28 -11.57
C ASN A 117 0.65 11.08 -12.64
N THR A 118 -0.66 10.86 -12.79
CA THR A 118 -1.47 11.54 -13.84
C THR A 118 -1.49 13.06 -13.68
N PRO A 119 -1.61 13.63 -12.46
CA PRO A 119 -1.41 15.08 -12.24
C PRO A 119 0.00 15.62 -12.54
N GLY A 120 0.97 14.75 -12.85
CA GLY A 120 2.33 15.14 -13.21
C GLY A 120 3.28 15.34 -12.03
N THR A 121 2.89 14.96 -10.82
CA THR A 121 3.69 15.05 -9.60
C THR A 121 4.43 13.72 -9.30
N LEU A 122 5.37 13.74 -8.35
CA LEU A 122 6.12 12.55 -7.90
C LEU A 122 5.67 12.03 -6.52
N HIS A 123 4.54 12.53 -6.03
CA HIS A 123 4.02 12.25 -4.70
C HIS A 123 2.50 12.12 -4.76
N TYR A 124 1.88 11.77 -3.64
CA TYR A 124 0.43 11.70 -3.57
C TYR A 124 -0.24 13.00 -4.08
N TYR A 125 -1.23 12.83 -4.95
CA TYR A 125 -2.17 13.89 -5.28
C TYR A 125 -3.58 13.32 -5.28
N GLY A 126 -4.43 13.84 -4.40
CA GLY A 126 -5.73 13.26 -4.07
C GLY A 126 -6.76 13.35 -5.20
N PRO A 127 -7.88 12.61 -5.07
CA PRO A 127 -9.01 12.68 -6.00
C PRO A 127 -9.57 14.09 -6.15
N CYS A 128 -9.84 14.49 -7.40
CA CYS A 128 -10.62 15.68 -7.70
C CYS A 128 -11.58 15.37 -8.86
N PRO A 129 -12.66 14.62 -8.58
CA PRO A 129 -13.63 14.27 -9.60
C PRO A 129 -14.39 15.51 -10.10
N PRO A 130 -14.85 15.53 -11.36
CA PRO A 130 -15.83 16.53 -11.82
C PRO A 130 -17.09 16.50 -10.95
N ALA A 131 -17.74 17.66 -10.80
CA ALA A 131 -19.01 17.72 -10.07
C ALA A 131 -20.08 16.83 -10.73
N GLY A 132 -20.78 16.02 -9.92
CA GLY A 132 -21.86 15.15 -10.38
C GLY A 132 -21.43 13.86 -11.08
N SER A 133 -20.16 13.46 -11.00
CA SER A 133 -19.66 12.21 -11.61
C SER A 133 -19.78 10.97 -10.71
N GLY A 134 -20.55 11.04 -9.62
CA GLY A 134 -20.76 9.97 -8.65
C GLY A 134 -22.22 9.83 -8.28
#